data_AF-A0A345UGR4-F1
#
_entry.id   AF-A0A345UGR4-F1
#
_cell.length_a   1.000
_cell.length_b   1.000
_cell.length_c   1.000
_cell.angle_alpha   90.00
_cell.angle_beta   90.00
_cell.angle_gamma   90.00
#
_symmetry.space_group_name_H-M   'P 1'
#
loop_
_entity.id
_entity.type
_entity.pdbx_description
1 polymer ?
#
loop_
_entity_poly.entity_id
_entity_poly.type
_entity_poly.pdbx_seq_one_letter_code
_entity_poly.pdbx_strand_id
1 'polypeptide(L)' 'MAKKQSFGEKVLAAKMAQRKMAKVIIAHKSQQGSAKFKEAIVDADKINDFISANRA' A
#
# COMPACT_ATOMS: atom_id res chain seq x y z
N MET A 1 28.75 -30.16 -4.83
CA MET A 1 27.43 -29.76 -4.31
C MET A 1 27.53 -28.38 -3.69
N ALA A 2 27.27 -27.33 -4.48
CA ALA A 2 27.28 -25.96 -3.97
C ALA A 2 26.23 -25.84 -2.86
N LYS A 3 26.65 -25.50 -1.64
CA LYS A 3 25.74 -25.14 -0.54
C LYS A 3 24.82 -24.05 -1.08
N LYS A 4 23.57 -24.41 -1.42
CA LYS A 4 22.55 -23.45 -1.80
C LYS A 4 22.48 -22.41 -0.69
N GLN A 5 22.64 -21.16 -1.09
CA GLN A 5 22.78 -19.98 -0.25
C GLN A 5 21.42 -19.65 0.41
N SER A 6 20.99 -20.49 1.35
CA SER A 6 19.70 -20.42 2.04
C SER A 6 19.49 -19.12 2.83
N PHE A 7 20.56 -18.37 3.07
CA PHE A 7 20.51 -17.06 3.69
C PHE A 7 19.81 -16.02 2.79
N GLY A 8 20.06 -16.02 1.48
CA GLY A 8 19.45 -15.06 0.54
C GLY A 8 17.93 -15.24 0.44
N GLU A 9 17.48 -16.49 0.36
CA GLU A 9 16.06 -16.84 0.29
C GLU A 9 15.30 -16.45 1.57
N LYS A 10 15.90 -16.67 2.75
CA LYS A 10 15.29 -16.26 4.03
C LYS A 10 15.18 -14.74 4.18
N VAL A 11 16.20 -13.99 3.74
CA VAL A 11 16.18 -12.52 3.79
C VAL A 11 15.16 -11.93 2.81
N LEU A 12 15.04 -12.51 1.61
CA LEU A 12 14.00 -12.13 0.65
C LEU A 12 12.60 -12.43 1.18
N ALA A 13 12.38 -13.61 1.78
CA ALA A 13 11.11 -13.95 2.41
C ALA A 13 10.77 -13.01 3.57
N ALA A 14 11.74 -12.65 4.42
CA ALA A 14 11.54 -11.70 5.50
C ALA A 14 11.22 -10.28 5.01
N LYS A 15 11.89 -9.81 3.94
CA LYS A 15 11.59 -8.53 3.30
C LYS A 15 10.20 -8.50 2.66
N MET A 16 9.77 -9.60 2.05
CA MET A 16 8.42 -9.72 1.49
C MET A 16 7.34 -9.83 2.58
N ALA A 17 7.68 -10.41 3.74
CA ALA A 17 6.79 -10.49 4.90
C ALA A 17 6.61 -9.13 5.59
N GLN A 18 7.62 -8.26 5.57
CA GLN A 18 7.53 -6.87 6.01
C GLN A 18 6.82 -6.02 4.96
N ARG A 19 5.50 -6.22 4.82
CA ARG A 19 4.67 -5.35 3.97
C ARG A 19 4.72 -3.93 4.51
N LYS A 20 5.12 -2.99 3.65
CA LYS A 20 5.06 -1.56 3.98
C LYS A 20 3.63 -1.11 3.77
N MET A 21 2.98 -0.65 4.83
CA MET A 21 1.63 -0.12 4.75
C MET A 21 1.67 1.40 4.66
N ALA A 22 0.74 1.98 3.91
CA ALA A 22 0.57 3.42 3.78
C ALA A 22 -0.86 3.82 4.12
N LYS A 23 -1.00 4.91 4.89
CA LYS A 23 -2.29 5.55 5.11
C LYS A 23 -2.56 6.52 3.96
N VAL A 24 -3.67 6.33 3.27
CA VAL A 24 -4.12 7.19 2.17
C VAL A 24 -5.40 7.91 2.58
N ILE A 25 -5.45 9.22 2.34
CA ILE A 25 -6.59 10.08 2.65
C ILE A 25 -7.00 10.79 1.36
N ILE A 26 -8.23 10.58 0.91
CA ILE A 26 -8.79 11.20 -0.30
C ILE A 26 -9.92 12.15 0.11
N ALA A 27 -9.74 13.43 -0.19
CA ALA A 27 -10.76 14.44 0.00
C ALA A 27 -11.72 14.45 -1.20
N HIS A 28 -13.02 14.48 -0.94
CA HIS A 28 -14.06 14.66 -1.95
C HIS A 28 -14.99 15.80 -1.55
N LYS A 29 -15.42 16.59 -2.55
CA LYS A 29 -16.37 17.67 -2.35
C LYS A 29 -17.78 17.09 -2.35
N SER A 30 -18.50 17.30 -1.26
CA SER A 30 -19.93 16.98 -1.15
C SER A 30 -20.75 17.94 -2.01
N GLN A 31 -21.93 17.50 -2.48
CA GLN A 31 -22.91 18.38 -3.13
C GLN A 31 -23.31 19.59 -2.25
N GLN A 32 -23.23 19.44 -0.93
CA GLN A 32 -23.49 20.52 0.04
C GLN A 32 -22.27 21.44 0.28
N GLY A 33 -21.20 21.29 -0.50
CA GLY A 33 -20.01 22.14 -0.40
C GLY A 33 -19.01 21.79 0.70
N SER A 34 -19.35 20.84 1.59
CA SER A 34 -18.44 20.33 2.62
C SER A 34 -17.38 19.37 2.05
N ALA A 35 -16.18 19.39 2.64
CA ALA A 35 -15.14 18.41 2.34
C ALA A 35 -15.39 17.14 3.17
N LYS A 36 -15.43 15.99 2.51
CA LYS A 36 -15.48 14.67 3.15
C LYS A 36 -14.19 13.93 2.85
N PHE A 37 -13.74 13.09 3.77
CA PHE A 37 -12.49 12.36 3.65
C PHE A 37 -12.76 10.86 3.65
N LYS A 38 -12.11 10.14 2.73
CA LYS A 38 -12.05 8.69 2.72
C LYS A 38 -10.65 8.28 3.15
N GLU A 39 -10.56 7.55 4.25
CA GLU A 39 -9.30 7.06 4.80
C GLU A 39 -9.21 5.54 4.61
N ALA A 40 -8.04 5.06 4.19
CA ALA A 40 -7.74 3.64 4.15
C ALA A 40 -6.26 3.40 4.42
N ILE A 41 -5.95 2.25 5.00
CA ILE A 41 -4.59 1.75 5.09
C ILE A 41 -4.43 0.70 4.00
N VAL A 42 -3.53 0.95 3.05
CA VAL A 42 -3.28 0.07 1.91
C VAL A 42 -1.82 -0.32 1.86
N ASP A 43 -1.51 -1.39 1.14
CA ASP A 43 -0.12 -1.75 0.84
C ASP A 43 0.54 -0.61 0.05
N ALA A 44 1.80 -0.28 0.36
CA ALA A 44 2.52 0.81 -0.26
C ALA A 44 2.60 0.65 -1.79
N ASP A 45 2.69 -0.59 -2.26
CA ASP A 45 2.76 -0.89 -3.69
C ASP A 45 1.42 -0.64 -4.41
N LYS A 46 0.30 -0.58 -3.66
CA LYS A 46 -1.07 -0.42 -4.18
C LYS A 46 -1.65 0.98 -4.00
N ILE A 47 -0.84 1.95 -3.55
CA ILE A 47 -1.31 3.34 -3.34
C ILE A 47 -1.88 3.93 -4.64
N ASN A 48 -1.18 3.77 -5.76
CA ASN A 48 -1.58 4.35 -7.04
C ASN A 48 -2.90 3.75 -7.55
N ASP A 49 -3.09 2.45 -7.40
CA ASP A 49 -4.33 1.76 -7.74
C ASP A 49 -5.50 2.25 -6.88
N PHE A 50 -5.26 2.38 -5.57
CA PHE A 50 -6.26 2.87 -4.63
C PHE A 50 -6.66 4.33 -4.94
N ILE A 51 -5.69 5.21 -5.21
CA ILE A 51 -5.97 6.59 -5.60
C ILE A 51 -6.75 6.62 -6.90
N SER A 52 -6.33 5.87 -7.91
CA SER A 52 -6.97 5.86 -9.24
C SER A 52 -8.42 5.36 -9.18
N ALA A 53 -8.68 4.30 -8.40
CA ALA A 53 -10.02 3.75 -8.22
C ALA A 53 -10.98 4.65 -7.42
N ASN A 54 -10.46 5.63 -6.68
CA ASN A 54 -11.24 6.51 -5.80
C ASN A 54 -11.14 7.98 -6.20
N ARG A 55 -10.53 8.28 -7.35
CA ARG A 55 -10.51 9.62 -7.93
C ARG A 55 -11.87 9.85 -8.59
N ALA A 56 -12.67 10.74 -7.98
CA ALA A 56 -13.91 11.25 -8.55
C ALA A 56 -13.63 12.39 -9.54
#